data_AF-A0A2S7ILA7-F1
#
_entry.id   AF-A0A2S7ILA7-F1
#
_cell.length_a   1.000
_cell.length_b   1.000
_cell.length_c   1.000
_cell.angle_alpha   90.00
_cell.angle_beta   90.00
_cell.angle_gamma   90.00
#
_symmetry.space_group_name_H-M   'P 1'
#
loop_
_entity.id
_entity.type
_entity.pdbx_description
1 polymer ?
#
loop_
_entity_poly.entity_id
_entity_poly.type
_entity_poly.pdbx_seq_one_letter_code
_entity_poly.pdbx_strand_id
1 'polypeptide(L)' 'MPKPINEQVNALVGLIIPLGYAAMGYYLIDSASTIAASGVLSEDIAKVLGGLFIGYSLLKLYWAYRKWLRNQEEE' A
#
# COMPACT_ATOMS: atom_id res chain seq x y z
N MET A 1 -16.79 -20.41 -14.89
CA MET A 1 -15.52 -21.17 -14.94
C MET A 1 -14.53 -20.48 -14.01
N PRO A 2 -13.69 -21.18 -13.23
CA PRO A 2 -12.70 -20.51 -12.38
C PRO A 2 -11.77 -19.66 -13.25
N LYS A 3 -11.45 -18.44 -12.79
CA LYS A 3 -10.55 -17.52 -13.50
C LYS A 3 -9.19 -18.18 -13.71
N PRO A 4 -8.54 -17.98 -14.88
CA PRO A 4 -7.26 -18.62 -15.17
C PRO A 4 -6.19 -18.21 -14.14
N ILE A 5 -5.25 -19.12 -13.85
CA ILE A 5 -4.29 -19.01 -12.73
C ILE A 5 -3.46 -17.70 -12.80
N ASN A 6 -3.13 -17.26 -14.01
CA ASN A 6 -2.43 -15.99 -14.25
C ASN A 6 -3.20 -14.76 -13.73
N GLU A 7 -4.52 -14.73 -13.84
CA GLU A 7 -5.35 -13.65 -13.31
C GLU A 7 -5.41 -13.67 -11.78
N GLN A 8 -5.44 -14.85 -11.18
CA GLN A 8 -5.42 -15.00 -9.72
C GLN A 8 -4.09 -14.52 -9.12
N VAL A 9 -2.97 -14.87 -9.75
CA VAL A 9 -1.63 -14.41 -9.34
C VAL A 9 -1.51 -12.89 -9.51
N ASN A 10 -1.98 -12.32 -10.62
CA ASN A 10 -1.97 -10.87 -10.82
C ASN A 10 -2.84 -10.13 -9.78
N ALA A 11 -3.98 -10.70 -9.39
CA ALA A 11 -4.83 -10.13 -8.33
C ALA A 11 -4.12 -10.16 -6.96
N LEU A 12 -3.44 -11.27 -6.65
CA LEU A 12 -2.67 -11.42 -5.41
C LEU A 12 -1.49 -10.44 -5.37
N VAL A 13 -0.71 -10.34 -6.44
CA VAL A 13 0.38 -9.35 -6.56
C VAL A 13 -0.15 -7.92 -6.43
N GLY A 14 -1.32 -7.66 -7.04
CA GLY A 14 -2.03 -6.39 -6.93
C GLY A 14 -2.49 -6.03 -5.51
N LEU A 15 -2.59 -6.99 -4.60
CA LEU A 15 -2.92 -6.79 -3.17
C LEU A 15 -1.66 -6.70 -2.29
N ILE A 16 -0.65 -7.52 -2.56
CA ILE A 16 0.59 -7.57 -1.78
C ILE A 16 1.37 -6.26 -1.90
N ILE A 17 1.48 -5.70 -3.12
CA ILE A 17 2.26 -4.48 -3.36
C ILE A 17 1.73 -3.28 -2.55
N PRO A 18 0.41 -2.97 -2.54
CA PRO A 18 -0.16 -1.95 -1.66
C PRO A 18 0.16 -2.18 -0.18
N LEU A 19 0.02 -3.41 0.31
CA LEU A 19 0.32 -3.72 1.71
C LEU A 19 1.79 -3.49 2.05
N GLY A 20 2.70 -3.77 1.11
CA GLY A 20 4.12 -3.41 1.24
C GLY A 20 4.35 -1.91 1.41
N TYR A 21 3.64 -1.07 0.65
CA TYR A 21 3.70 0.38 0.84
C TYR A 21 3.16 0.82 2.20
N ALA A 22 2.06 0.23 2.69
CA ALA A 22 1.56 0.54 4.04
C ALA A 22 2.58 0.17 5.12
N ALA A 23 3.20 -1.00 5.02
CA ALA A 23 4.25 -1.43 5.96
C ALA A 23 5.45 -0.48 5.95
N MET A 24 5.89 -0.05 4.76
CA MET A 24 6.98 0.92 4.62
C MET A 24 6.60 2.28 5.21
N GLY A 25 5.37 2.73 5.00
CA GLY A 25 4.88 3.97 5.58
C GLY A 25 4.78 3.92 7.11
N TYR A 26 4.29 2.80 7.65
CA TYR A 26 4.28 2.53 9.09
C TYR A 26 5.71 2.58 9.67
N TYR A 27 6.65 1.87 9.04
CA TYR A 27 8.04 1.83 9.50
C TYR A 27 8.69 3.21 9.51
N LEU A 28 8.43 4.03 8.48
CA LEU A 28 8.90 5.41 8.39
C LEU A 28 8.39 6.28 9.54
N ILE A 29 7.12 6.13 9.93
CA ILE A 29 6.53 6.88 11.05
C ILE A 29 7.09 6.39 12.38
N ASP A 30 7.12 5.07 12.59
CA ASP A 30 7.56 4.43 13.83
C ASP A 30 9.05 4.71 14.12
N SER A 31 9.88 4.69 13.08
CA SER A 31 11.32 4.96 13.16
C SER A 31 11.69 6.43 12.98
N ALA A 32 10.73 7.35 12.92
CA ALA A 32 10.96 8.74 12.54
C ALA A 32 11.97 9.45 13.47
N SER A 33 11.89 9.20 14.78
CA SER A 33 12.82 9.77 15.77
C SER A 33 14.25 9.24 15.60
N THR A 34 14.41 7.95 15.32
CA THR A 34 15.70 7.31 15.03
C THR A 34 16.32 7.85 13.74
N ILE A 35 15.51 8.01 12.69
CA ILE A 35 15.94 8.59 11.41
C ILE A 35 16.40 10.04 11.62
N ALA A 36 15.65 10.81 12.41
CA ALA A 36 16.02 12.19 12.77
C ALA A 36 17.32 12.26 13.57
N ALA A 37 17.51 11.38 14.56
CA ALA A 37 18.73 11.30 15.35
C ALA A 37 19.96 10.96 14.49
N SER A 38 19.78 10.20 13.41
CA SER A 38 20.85 9.88 12.45
C SER A 38 21.21 11.02 11.49
N GLY A 39 20.44 12.12 11.50
CA GLY A 39 20.65 13.27 10.61
C GLY A 39 20.26 13.04 9.15
N VAL A 40 19.64 11.91 8.82
CA VAL A 40 19.24 11.57 7.45
C VAL A 40 18.06 12.42 6.98
N LEU A 41 17.05 12.59 7.83
CA LEU A 41 15.81 13.30 7.52
C LEU A 41 15.17 13.84 8.81
N SER A 42 14.48 14.99 8.77
CA SER A 42 13.74 15.44 9.95
C SER A 42 12.56 14.53 10.27
N GLU A 43 12.18 14.47 11.55
CA GLU A 43 11.10 13.62 12.04
C GLU A 43 9.77 13.95 11.35
N ASP A 44 9.49 15.24 11.13
CA ASP A 44 8.28 15.69 10.44
C ASP A 44 8.22 15.20 8.99
N ILE A 45 9.34 15.27 8.27
CA ILE A 45 9.37 14.79 6.88
C ILE A 45 9.24 13.25 6.85
N ALA A 46 9.85 12.53 7.80
CA ALA A 46 9.70 11.07 7.90
C ALA A 46 8.23 10.68 8.11
N LYS A 47 7.52 11.39 9.00
CA LYS A 47 6.09 11.19 9.24
C LYS A 47 5.24 11.52 8.02
N VAL A 48 5.52 12.63 7.34
CA VAL A 48 4.81 13.02 6.11
C VAL A 48 5.00 11.96 5.02
N LEU A 49 6.23 11.52 4.78
CA LEU A 49 6.52 10.47 3.80
C LEU A 49 5.82 9.16 4.17
N GLY A 50 5.88 8.76 5.44
CA GLY A 50 5.18 7.56 5.89
C GLY A 50 3.66 7.64 5.72
N GLY A 51 3.07 8.82 5.99
CA GLY A 51 1.66 9.10 5.73
C GLY A 51 1.31 9.01 4.24
N LEU A 52 2.16 9.51 3.34
CA LEU A 52 1.97 9.39 1.90
C LEU A 52 1.99 7.92 1.44
N PHE A 53 2.90 7.11 1.97
CA PHE A 53 2.98 5.68 1.67
C PHE A 53 1.72 4.92 2.12
N ILE A 54 1.20 5.22 3.31
CA ILE A 54 -0.06 4.65 3.81
C ILE A 54 -1.24 5.12 2.95
N GLY A 55 -1.33 6.42 2.66
CA GLY A 55 -2.40 6.98 1.83
C GLY A 55 -2.43 6.37 0.43
N TYR A 56 -1.26 6.17 -0.19
CA TYR A 56 -1.15 5.51 -1.49
C TYR A 56 -1.59 4.03 -1.43
N SER A 57 -1.20 3.31 -0.38
CA SER A 57 -1.63 1.93 -0.15
C SER A 57 -3.16 1.82 -0.07
N LEU A 58 -3.78 2.67 0.75
CA LEU A 58 -5.24 2.72 0.91
C LEU A 58 -5.94 3.04 -0.41
N LEU A 59 -5.42 4.00 -1.18
CA LEU A 59 -5.96 4.33 -2.49
C LEU A 59 -5.94 3.10 -3.41
N LYS A 60 -4.81 2.37 -3.47
CA LYS A 60 -4.72 1.16 -4.29
C LYS A 60 -5.68 0.06 -3.85
N LEU A 61 -5.82 -0.17 -2.53
CA LEU A 61 -6.79 -1.12 -2.00
C LEU A 61 -8.23 -0.73 -2.38
N TYR A 62 -8.57 0.56 -2.29
CA TYR A 62 -9.88 1.07 -2.71
C TYR A 62 -10.15 0.80 -4.19
N TRP A 63 -9.18 1.07 -5.09
CA TRP A 63 -9.34 0.78 -6.52
C TRP A 63 -9.46 -0.72 -6.80
N ALA A 64 -8.68 -1.56 -6.11
CA ALA A 64 -8.79 -3.01 -6.22
C ALA A 64 -10.18 -3.51 -5.80
N TYR A 65 -10.70 -2.99 -4.69
CA TYR A 65 -12.04 -3.30 -4.20
C TYR A 65 -13.14 -2.83 -5.18
N ARG A 66 -13.04 -1.59 -5.70
CA ARG A 66 -13.99 -1.07 -6.71
C ARG A 66 -13.97 -1.90 -7.99
N LYS A 67 -12.79 -2.31 -8.46
CA LYS A 67 -12.65 -3.21 -9.62
C LYS A 67 -13.29 -4.57 -9.35
N TRP A 68 -13.10 -5.12 -8.15
CA TRP A 68 -13.72 -6.37 -7.74
C TRP A 68 -15.25 -6.27 -7.75
N LEU A 69 -15.84 -5.22 -7.15
CA LEU A 69 -17.28 -4.98 -7.18
C LEU A 69 -17.86 -4.92 -8.59
N ARG A 70 -17.25 -4.15 -9.50
CA ARG A 70 -17.71 -4.05 -10.89
C ARG A 70 -17.70 -5.41 -11.60
N ASN A 71 -16.68 -6.24 -11.35
CA ASN A 71 -16.61 -7.57 -11.94
C ASN A 71 -17.66 -8.55 -11.39
N GLN A 72 -18.34 -8.23 -10.29
CA GLN A 72 -19.47 -9.01 -9.77
C GLN A 72 -20.82 -8.57 -10.37
N GLU A 73 -20.91 -7.35 -10.94
CA GLU A 73 -22.12 -6.84 -11.59
C GLU A 73 -22.22 -7.25 -13.07
N GLU A 74 -21.10 -7.66 -13.68
CA GLU A 74 -21.01 -8.12 -15.08
C GLU A 74 -21.16 -9.65 -15.23
N GLU A 75 -21.24 -10.41 -14.12
CA GLU A 75 -21.51 -11.87 -14.05
C GLU A 75 -22.97 -12.15 -13.69
#